data_AF-A0A367JB61-F1
#
_entry.id   AF-A0A367JB61-F1
#
_cell.length_a   1.000
_cell.length_b   1.000
_cell.length_c   1.000
_cell.angle_alpha   90.00
_cell.angle_beta   90.00
_cell.angle_gamma   90.00
#
_symmetry.space_group_name_H-M   'P 1'
#
loop_
_entity.id
_entity.type
_entity.pdbx_description
1 polymer ?
#
loop_
_entity_poly.entity_id
_entity_poly.type
_entity_poly.pdbx_seq_one_letter_code
_entity_poly.pdbx_strand_id
1 'polypeptide(L)'
;NADALSVSYSGTGALKTDFTRTGKRSYKGALNDLYNSVLRYLKNNYTDGSRQDGIDLILGKYRVTAMQPQSSPGLVKYSPIYLLLSVWVFLIILFNPQWVPVHLLRLLLLSFLFAIILASGSFIQQHGTECVDWPTLVPLSKTEDSNFSTMRRTSTDVLNDREQGYEMPTLKKTT
;
A
#
# COMPACT_ATOMS: atom_id res chain seq x y z
N ASN A 1 -19.06 -16.68 1.81
CA ASN A 1 -18.23 -16.61 0.59
C ASN A 1 -17.31 -15.40 0.51
N ALA A 2 -17.78 -14.16 0.68
CA ALA A 2 -16.93 -12.97 0.49
C ALA A 2 -15.64 -12.94 1.35
N ASP A 3 -15.72 -13.39 2.61
CA ASP A 3 -14.56 -13.46 3.51
C ASP A 3 -13.48 -14.42 3.02
N ALA A 4 -13.86 -15.65 2.66
CA ALA A 4 -12.91 -16.65 2.18
C ALA A 4 -12.20 -16.18 0.90
N LEU A 5 -12.95 -15.57 -0.03
CA LEU A 5 -12.37 -14.99 -1.24
C LEU A 5 -11.40 -13.85 -0.91
N SER A 6 -11.78 -12.96 0.02
CA SER A 6 -10.93 -11.82 0.41
C SER A 6 -9.63 -12.27 1.07
N VAL A 7 -9.66 -13.35 1.86
CA VAL A 7 -8.47 -13.91 2.49
C VAL A 7 -7.48 -14.42 1.45
N SER A 8 -7.95 -15.13 0.42
CA SER A 8 -7.07 -15.64 -0.64
C SER A 8 -6.35 -14.52 -1.39
N TYR A 9 -7.05 -13.42 -1.70
CA TYR A 9 -6.46 -12.30 -2.45
C TYR A 9 -5.61 -11.38 -1.57
N SER A 10 -6.13 -10.97 -0.41
CA SER A 10 -5.56 -9.88 0.39
C SER A 10 -5.01 -10.30 1.75
N GLY A 11 -5.18 -11.57 2.13
CA GLY A 11 -4.80 -12.09 3.43
C GLY A 11 -5.66 -11.60 4.59
N THR A 12 -6.77 -10.90 4.34
CA THR A 12 -7.69 -10.38 5.37
C THR A 12 -9.14 -10.73 5.05
N GLY A 13 -10.02 -10.65 6.05
CA GLY A 13 -11.47 -10.78 5.83
C GLY A 13 -12.01 -9.67 4.91
N ALA A 14 -13.23 -9.87 4.41
CA ALA A 14 -13.90 -8.84 3.60
C ALA A 14 -14.26 -7.64 4.48
N LEU A 15 -14.26 -6.46 3.87
CA LEU A 15 -14.79 -5.25 4.52
C LEU A 15 -16.31 -5.23 4.40
N LYS A 16 -16.99 -4.56 5.35
CA LYS A 16 -18.44 -4.35 5.39
C LYS A 16 -19.26 -5.64 5.34
N THR A 17 -18.71 -6.73 5.86
CA THR A 17 -19.38 -8.04 5.92
C THR A 17 -20.65 -7.99 6.75
N ASP A 18 -20.65 -7.17 7.81
CA ASP A 18 -21.81 -6.89 8.65
C ASP A 18 -22.98 -6.34 7.83
N PHE A 19 -22.72 -5.34 6.98
CA PHE A 19 -23.73 -4.73 6.13
C PHE A 19 -24.31 -5.72 5.12
N THR A 20 -23.47 -6.59 4.53
CA THR A 20 -23.95 -7.61 3.58
C THR A 20 -24.77 -8.73 4.22
N ARG A 21 -24.61 -8.96 5.54
CA ARG A 21 -25.30 -10.05 6.26
C ARG A 21 -26.57 -9.58 6.97
N THR A 22 -26.56 -8.39 7.56
CA THR A 22 -27.67 -7.89 8.37
C THR A 22 -28.40 -6.69 7.74
N GLY A 23 -27.88 -6.14 6.65
CA GLY A 23 -28.45 -4.96 5.96
C GLY A 23 -28.32 -3.65 6.74
N LYS A 24 -27.67 -3.65 7.92
CA LYS A 24 -27.47 -2.47 8.78
C LYS A 24 -26.01 -2.35 9.19
N ARG A 25 -25.51 -1.12 9.28
CA ARG A 25 -24.14 -0.84 9.72
C ARG A 25 -24.01 -0.97 11.24
N SER A 26 -23.06 -1.78 11.70
CA SER A 26 -22.76 -1.94 13.13
C SER A 26 -21.45 -1.24 13.51
N TYR A 27 -21.39 -0.64 14.71
CA TYR A 27 -20.14 -0.09 15.27
C TYR A 27 -19.04 -1.15 15.35
N LYS A 28 -19.39 -2.39 15.71
CA LYS A 28 -18.45 -3.52 15.73
C LYS A 28 -17.92 -3.84 14.32
N GLY A 29 -18.77 -3.76 13.31
CA GLY A 29 -18.37 -3.94 11.92
C GLY A 29 -17.45 -2.82 11.44
N ALA A 30 -17.67 -1.58 11.86
CA ALA A 30 -16.79 -0.46 11.55
C ALA A 30 -15.38 -0.63 12.14
N LEU A 31 -15.26 -1.11 13.39
CA LEU A 31 -13.97 -1.42 13.99
C LEU A 31 -13.26 -2.59 13.29
N ASN A 32 -14.01 -3.62 12.92
CA ASN A 32 -13.45 -4.76 12.19
C ASN A 32 -12.94 -4.35 10.79
N ASP A 33 -13.64 -3.44 10.11
CA ASP A 33 -13.22 -2.89 8.84
C ASP A 33 -11.95 -2.06 8.96
N LEU A 34 -11.82 -1.26 10.03
CA LEU A 34 -10.60 -0.51 10.32
C LEU A 34 -9.42 -1.48 10.49
N TYR A 35 -9.59 -2.52 11.31
CA TYR A 35 -8.57 -3.55 11.53
C TYR A 35 -8.16 -4.23 10.22
N ASN A 36 -9.13 -4.71 9.43
CA ASN A 36 -8.86 -5.34 8.13
C ASN A 36 -8.16 -4.38 7.16
N SER A 37 -8.52 -3.09 7.16
CA SER A 37 -7.91 -2.08 6.30
C SER A 37 -6.44 -1.84 6.67
N VAL A 38 -6.14 -1.68 7.96
CA VAL A 38 -4.78 -1.50 8.46
C VAL A 38 -3.93 -2.74 8.16
N LEU A 39 -4.47 -3.93 8.43
CA LEU A 39 -3.75 -5.18 8.18
C LEU A 39 -3.48 -5.38 6.68
N ARG A 40 -4.44 -5.05 5.82
CA ARG A 40 -4.27 -5.10 4.36
C ARG A 40 -3.21 -4.10 3.91
N TYR A 41 -3.21 -2.87 4.44
CA TYR A 41 -2.17 -1.88 4.15
C TYR A 41 -0.78 -2.40 4.53
N LEU A 42 -0.63 -2.98 5.72
CA LEU A 42 0.66 -3.53 6.16
C LEU A 42 1.11 -4.72 5.31
N LYS A 43 0.22 -5.69 5.04
CA LYS A 43 0.56 -6.85 4.20
C LYS A 43 0.96 -6.43 2.79
N ASN A 44 0.21 -5.50 2.20
CA ASN A 44 0.47 -5.02 0.85
C ASN A 44 1.80 -4.24 0.74
N ASN A 45 2.18 -3.48 1.77
CA ASN A 45 3.41 -2.70 1.70
C ASN A 45 4.66 -3.49 2.13
N TYR A 46 4.56 -4.47 3.01
CA TYR A 46 5.74 -5.12 3.61
C TYR A 46 5.96 -6.58 3.24
N THR A 47 4.95 -7.26 2.67
CA THR A 47 5.01 -8.71 2.40
C THR A 47 4.64 -9.09 0.98
N ASP A 48 4.17 -8.14 0.17
CA ASP A 48 3.63 -8.42 -1.14
C ASP A 48 4.72 -8.75 -2.16
N GLY A 49 5.83 -8.01 -2.18
CA GLY A 49 7.00 -8.33 -3.01
C GLY A 49 7.54 -9.73 -2.74
N SER A 50 7.73 -10.07 -1.47
CA SER A 50 8.14 -11.43 -1.07
C SER A 50 7.15 -12.52 -1.49
N ARG A 51 5.83 -12.26 -1.43
CA ARG A 51 4.80 -13.21 -1.93
C ARG A 51 4.87 -13.36 -3.44
N GLN A 52 5.06 -12.27 -4.17
CA GLN A 52 5.19 -12.26 -5.61
C GLN A 52 6.43 -13.03 -6.07
N ASP A 53 7.55 -12.84 -5.38
CA ASP A 53 8.78 -13.61 -5.62
C ASP A 53 8.54 -15.13 -5.44
N GLY A 54 7.78 -15.53 -4.41
CA GLY A 54 7.38 -16.93 -4.24
C GLY A 54 6.56 -17.50 -5.40
N ILE A 55 5.66 -16.70 -5.97
CA ILE A 55 4.85 -17.09 -7.13
C ILE A 55 5.73 -17.21 -8.37
N ASP A 56 6.63 -16.26 -8.59
CA ASP A 56 7.53 -16.25 -9.75
C ASP A 56 8.52 -17.42 -9.72
N LEU A 57 8.96 -17.85 -8.53
CA LEU A 57 9.76 -19.07 -8.36
C LEU A 57 8.99 -20.32 -8.81
N ILE A 58 7.75 -20.48 -8.38
CA ILE A 58 6.91 -21.65 -8.72
C ILE A 58 6.61 -21.66 -10.23
N LEU A 59 6.37 -20.50 -10.81
CA LEU A 59 6.07 -20.36 -12.24
C LEU A 59 7.32 -20.41 -13.13
N GLY A 60 8.51 -20.51 -12.54
CA GLY A 60 9.79 -20.54 -13.26
C GLY A 60 10.17 -19.20 -13.91
N LYS A 61 9.53 -18.09 -13.50
CA LYS A 61 9.76 -16.73 -14.01
C LYS A 61 10.85 -16.01 -13.20
N TYR A 62 12.03 -16.60 -13.06
CA TYR A 62 13.14 -15.96 -12.38
C TYR A 62 14.33 -15.76 -13.32
N ARG A 63 15.03 -14.63 -13.18
CA ARG A 63 16.33 -14.42 -13.80
C ARG A 63 17.41 -14.67 -12.74
N VAL A 64 18.33 -15.60 -13.03
CA VAL A 64 19.54 -15.79 -12.21
C VAL A 64 20.50 -14.65 -12.52
N THR A 65 20.23 -13.48 -11.96
CA THR A 65 21.21 -12.39 -11.92
C THR A 65 22.01 -12.53 -10.62
N ALA A 66 23.29 -12.19 -10.62
CA ALA A 66 24.08 -12.15 -9.40
C ALA A 66 23.32 -11.32 -8.35
N MET A 67 23.05 -11.93 -7.18
CA MET A 67 22.28 -11.33 -6.10
C MET A 67 22.82 -9.93 -5.79
N GLN A 68 22.14 -8.90 -6.29
CA GLN A 68 22.41 -7.55 -5.83
C GLN A 68 21.78 -7.43 -4.44
N PRO A 69 22.53 -7.07 -3.40
CA PRO A 69 21.92 -6.76 -2.12
C PRO A 69 20.90 -5.65 -2.35
N GLN A 70 19.63 -5.95 -2.12
CA GLN A 70 18.55 -4.96 -2.04
C GLN A 70 18.85 -4.08 -0.82
N SER A 71 19.71 -3.08 -1.01
CA SER A 71 20.17 -2.17 0.03
C SER A 71 19.29 -0.92 0.05
N SER A 72 17.96 -1.07 0.08
CA SER A 72 17.18 0.05 0.61
C SER A 72 17.61 0.19 2.08
N PRO A 73 18.19 1.33 2.48
CA PRO A 73 18.63 1.50 3.87
C PRO A 73 17.43 1.21 4.76
N GLY A 74 17.56 0.34 5.77
CA GLY A 74 16.42 -0.06 6.61
C GLY A 74 15.66 1.12 7.21
N LEU A 75 16.33 2.26 7.33
CA LEU A 75 15.76 3.56 7.70
C LEU A 75 14.58 3.99 6.80
N VAL A 76 14.64 3.74 5.49
CA VAL A 76 13.58 4.11 4.54
C VAL A 76 12.37 3.20 4.69
N LYS A 77 12.59 1.88 4.79
CA LYS A 77 11.53 0.87 4.98
C LYS A 77 10.72 1.13 6.25
N TYR A 78 11.37 1.55 7.34
CA TYR A 78 10.69 1.84 8.61
C TYR A 78 10.29 3.32 8.79
N SER A 79 10.48 4.17 7.78
CA SER A 79 10.13 5.60 7.87
C SER A 79 8.68 5.90 8.27
N PRO A 80 7.65 5.14 7.83
CA PRO A 80 6.27 5.37 8.28
C PRO A 80 6.07 5.09 9.77
N ILE A 81 6.86 4.20 10.37
CA ILE A 81 6.79 3.87 11.80
C ILE A 81 7.30 5.05 12.64
N TYR A 82 8.41 5.69 12.22
CA TYR A 82 8.91 6.89 12.90
C TYR A 82 7.91 8.04 12.83
N LEU A 83 7.20 8.21 11.70
CA LEU A 83 6.11 9.18 11.59
C LEU A 83 5.00 8.87 12.59
N LEU A 84 4.51 7.63 12.65
CA LEU A 84 3.44 7.24 13.58
C LEU A 84 3.86 7.45 15.05
N LEU A 85 5.09 7.09 15.40
CA LEU A 85 5.63 7.30 16.74
C LEU A 85 5.71 8.79 17.08
N SER A 86 6.17 9.62 16.15
CA SER A 86 6.26 11.07 16.36
C SER A 86 4.88 11.72 16.55
N VAL A 87 3.88 11.31 15.76
CA VAL A 87 2.49 11.75 15.92
C VAL A 87 1.93 11.29 17.26
N TRP A 88 2.20 10.06 17.67
CA TRP A 88 1.72 9.53 18.96
C TRP A 88 2.29 10.31 20.14
N VAL A 89 3.60 10.58 20.15
CA VAL A 89 4.25 11.40 21.19
C VAL A 89 3.72 12.84 21.17
N PHE A 90 3.54 13.43 19.98
CA PHE A 90 2.94 14.76 19.83
C PHE A 90 1.54 14.84 20.47
N LEU A 91 0.69 13.85 20.22
CA LEU A 91 -0.66 13.79 20.80
C LEU A 91 -0.64 13.61 22.32
N ILE A 92 0.26 12.77 22.86
CA ILE A 92 0.39 12.59 24.32
C ILE A 92 0.69 13.92 25.00
N ILE A 93 1.65 14.68 24.46
CA ILE A 93 2.08 15.95 25.05
C ILE A 93 1.02 17.04 24.84
N LEU A 94 0.32 17.01 23.71
CA LEU A 94 -0.79 17.91 23.40
C LEU A 94 -1.94 17.75 24.39
N PHE A 95 -2.36 16.51 24.68
CA PHE A 95 -3.52 16.22 25.54
C PHE A 95 -3.18 16.14 27.03
N ASN A 96 -1.91 15.96 27.40
CA ASN A 96 -1.47 15.87 28.78
C ASN A 96 -0.54 17.02 29.18
N PRO A 97 -1.05 18.26 29.30
CA PRO A 97 -0.24 19.45 29.59
C PRO A 97 0.46 19.40 30.95
N GLN A 98 0.02 18.52 31.85
CA GLN A 98 0.60 18.30 33.18
C GLN A 98 2.00 17.64 33.15
N TRP A 99 2.35 16.93 32.07
CA TRP A 99 3.64 16.25 31.95
C TRP A 99 4.79 17.23 31.70
N VAL A 100 4.49 18.37 31.06
CA VAL A 100 5.42 19.48 30.82
C VAL A 100 4.75 20.77 31.28
N PRO A 101 4.85 21.11 32.59
CA PRO A 101 4.12 22.24 33.17
C PRO A 101 4.66 23.60 32.70
N VAL A 102 5.94 23.66 32.27
CA VAL A 102 6.55 24.88 31.75
C VAL A 102 6.02 25.20 30.36
N HIS A 103 5.22 26.26 30.24
CA HIS A 103 4.53 26.63 28.99
C HIS A 103 5.47 26.85 27.80
N LEU A 104 6.56 27.60 27.99
CA LEU A 104 7.52 27.89 26.91
C LEU A 104 8.18 26.61 26.39
N LEU A 105 8.64 25.74 27.29
CA LEU A 105 9.26 24.47 26.94
C LEU A 105 8.27 23.55 26.20
N ARG A 106 7.00 23.49 26.65
CA ARG A 106 5.96 22.71 25.98
C ARG A 106 5.70 23.20 24.56
N LEU A 107 5.61 24.51 24.33
CA LEU A 107 5.41 25.09 23.00
C LEU A 107 6.62 24.82 22.08
N LEU A 108 7.84 24.95 22.61
CA LEU A 108 9.07 24.63 21.86
C LEU A 108 9.08 23.14 21.48
N LEU A 109 8.76 22.24 22.40
CA LEU A 109 8.77 20.82 22.13
C LEU A 109 7.67 20.43 21.13
N LEU A 110 6.46 21.01 21.24
CA LEU A 110 5.38 20.77 20.27
C LEU A 110 5.73 21.29 18.88
N SER A 111 6.37 22.47 18.76
CA SER A 111 6.80 23.00 17.46
C SER A 111 7.93 22.15 16.85
N PHE A 112 8.86 21.67 17.67
CA PHE A 112 9.93 20.77 17.25
C PHE A 112 9.38 19.42 16.76
N LEU A 113 8.46 18.79 17.50
CA LEU A 113 7.81 17.53 17.08
C LEU A 113 6.97 17.72 15.81
N PHE A 114 6.26 18.84 15.70
CA PHE A 114 5.51 19.18 14.50
C PHE A 114 6.43 19.32 13.28
N ALA A 115 7.59 19.96 13.42
CA ALA A 115 8.59 20.04 12.35
C ALA A 115 9.12 18.66 11.95
N ILE A 116 9.34 17.75 12.90
CA ILE A 116 9.74 16.36 12.62
C ILE A 116 8.65 15.62 11.83
N ILE A 117 7.38 15.79 12.20
CA ILE A 117 6.25 15.18 11.49
C ILE A 117 6.20 15.65 10.04
N LEU A 118 6.37 16.96 9.80
CA LEU A 118 6.41 17.51 8.45
C LEU A 118 7.62 17.01 7.65
N ALA A 119 8.81 17.04 8.24
CA ALA A 119 10.03 16.56 7.59
C ALA A 119 9.95 15.08 7.24
N SER A 120 9.46 14.24 8.16
CA SER A 120 9.23 12.82 7.92
C SER A 120 8.16 12.58 6.86
N GLY A 121 7.08 13.37 6.87
CA GLY A 121 6.03 13.28 5.85
C GLY A 121 6.55 13.62 4.45
N SER A 122 7.33 14.70 4.32
CA SER A 122 7.98 15.08 3.06
C SER A 122 9.01 14.02 2.61
N PHE A 123 9.78 13.45 3.53
CA PHE A 123 10.72 12.36 3.23
C PHE A 123 10.02 11.13 2.66
N ILE A 124 8.89 10.72 3.26
CA ILE A 124 8.08 9.59 2.75
C ILE A 124 7.51 9.90 1.37
N GLN A 125 7.12 11.14 1.08
CA GLN A 125 6.64 11.49 -0.26
C GLN A 125 7.75 11.41 -1.32
N GLN A 126 8.99 11.73 -0.96
CA GLN A 126 10.14 11.67 -1.87
C GLN A 126 10.62 10.23 -2.09
N HIS A 127 10.60 9.39 -1.05
CA HIS A 127 11.10 8.01 -1.07
C HIS A 127 9.98 6.96 -0.98
N GLY A 128 8.74 7.32 -1.28
CA GLY A 128 7.58 6.48 -0.99
C GLY A 128 7.63 5.12 -1.68
N THR A 129 8.26 5.04 -2.86
CA THR A 129 8.47 3.77 -3.55
C THR A 129 9.46 2.87 -2.83
N GLU A 130 10.46 3.40 -2.15
CA GLU A 130 11.47 2.59 -1.45
C GLU A 130 10.96 2.05 -0.10
N CYS A 131 9.87 2.61 0.43
CA CYS A 131 9.22 2.14 1.65
C CYS A 131 8.45 0.83 1.46
N VAL A 132 8.20 0.43 0.20
CA VAL A 132 7.40 -0.73 -0.17
C VAL A 132 8.31 -1.91 -0.50
N ASP A 133 7.90 -3.10 -0.07
CA ASP A 133 8.50 -4.39 -0.40
C ASP A 133 8.18 -4.74 -1.86
N TRP A 134 9.08 -4.39 -2.77
CA TRP A 134 8.96 -4.72 -4.18
C TRP A 134 9.47 -6.14 -4.49
N PRO A 135 8.92 -6.80 -5.53
CA PRO A 135 9.44 -8.08 -5.98
C PRO A 135 10.89 -7.92 -6.45
N THR A 136 11.74 -8.86 -6.04
CA THR A 136 13.17 -8.84 -6.33
C THR A 136 13.50 -9.65 -7.59
N LEU A 137 12.74 -10.71 -7.88
CA LEU A 137 13.06 -11.64 -8.96
C LEU A 137 12.67 -11.12 -10.35
N VAL A 138 11.58 -10.37 -10.44
CA VAL A 138 11.10 -9.72 -11.67
C VAL A 138 11.00 -8.23 -11.40
N PRO A 139 11.95 -7.40 -11.88
CA PRO A 139 11.86 -5.96 -11.70
C PRO A 139 10.66 -5.42 -12.47
N LEU A 140 9.88 -4.55 -11.83
CA LEU A 140 8.81 -3.81 -12.51
C LEU A 140 9.43 -2.93 -13.60
N SER A 141 8.82 -2.95 -14.79
CA SER A 141 9.31 -2.33 -16.00
C SER A 141 9.32 -0.79 -15.93
N LYS A 142 10.18 -0.19 -15.11
CA LYS A 142 10.56 1.23 -15.28
C LYS A 142 11.35 1.49 -16.57
N THR A 143 11.72 0.45 -17.32
CA THR A 143 12.57 0.52 -18.52
C THR A 143 11.79 0.46 -19.84
N GLU A 144 10.56 -0.06 -19.87
CA GLU A 144 9.81 -0.21 -21.14
C GLU A 144 9.17 1.09 -21.65
N ASP A 145 8.88 2.07 -20.78
CA ASP A 145 8.28 3.34 -21.21
C ASP A 145 9.19 4.18 -22.12
N SER A 146 10.52 4.01 -22.00
CA SER A 146 11.49 4.73 -22.84
C SER A 146 11.55 4.19 -24.28
N ASN A 147 11.39 2.87 -24.46
CA ASN A 147 11.44 2.22 -25.78
C ASN A 147 10.05 2.13 -26.43
N PHE A 148 9.00 1.98 -25.64
CA PHE A 148 7.62 1.89 -26.14
C PHE A 148 7.07 3.25 -26.61
N SER A 149 7.56 4.36 -26.05
CA SER A 149 7.23 5.71 -26.54
C SER A 149 7.88 6.05 -27.89
N THR A 150 9.01 5.42 -28.21
CA THR A 150 9.68 5.58 -29.52
C THR A 150 9.08 4.64 -30.57
N MET A 151 8.60 3.46 -30.18
CA MET A 151 7.97 2.50 -31.10
C MET A 151 6.49 2.82 -31.42
N ARG A 152 5.78 3.55 -30.54
CA ARG A 152 4.36 3.95 -30.74
C ARG A 152 4.08 4.91 -31.89
N ARG A 153 5.10 5.39 -32.62
CA ARG A 153 4.89 6.31 -33.75
C ARG A 153 4.82 5.63 -35.12
N THR A 154 4.96 4.30 -35.24
CA THR A 154 5.06 3.71 -36.60
C THR A 154 4.27 2.42 -36.87
N SER A 155 3.44 1.91 -35.95
CA SER A 155 2.56 0.79 -36.30
C SER A 155 1.10 1.09 -35.97
N THR A 156 0.33 1.39 -37.01
CA THR A 156 -1.07 0.98 -37.10
C THR A 156 -1.11 -0.55 -37.05
N ASP A 157 -0.94 -1.13 -35.86
CA ASP A 157 -1.09 -2.57 -35.67
C ASP A 157 -2.52 -2.87 -35.22
N VAL A 158 -3.18 -3.62 -36.09
CA VAL A 158 -4.50 -4.22 -35.92
C VAL A 158 -4.50 -5.02 -34.61
N LEU A 159 -5.30 -4.57 -33.64
CA LEU A 159 -5.45 -5.25 -32.36
C LEU A 159 -6.04 -6.65 -32.59
N ASN A 160 -5.36 -7.66 -32.06
CA ASN A 160 -5.75 -9.07 -32.16
C ASN A 160 -6.98 -9.34 -31.27
N ASP A 161 -8.04 -9.91 -31.84
CA ASP A 161 -9.35 -10.18 -31.21
C ASP A 161 -9.31 -11.10 -29.97
N ARG A 162 -8.12 -11.53 -29.52
CA ARG A 162 -7.92 -12.40 -28.36
C ARG A 162 -7.77 -11.66 -27.02
N GLU A 163 -7.57 -10.33 -27.03
CA GLU A 163 -7.49 -9.52 -25.82
C GLU A 163 -8.79 -8.77 -25.47
N GLN A 164 -9.80 -8.82 -26.35
CA GLN A 164 -11.15 -8.36 -26.03
C GLN A 164 -11.87 -9.48 -25.27
N GLY A 165 -11.89 -9.37 -23.94
CA GLY A 165 -12.78 -10.19 -23.11
C GLY A 165 -14.22 -10.11 -23.62
N TYR A 166 -14.95 -11.22 -23.49
CA TYR A 166 -16.36 -11.31 -23.89
C TYR A 166 -17.19 -10.17 -23.28
N GLU A 167 -17.58 -9.19 -24.09
CA GLU A 167 -18.66 -8.28 -23.72
C GLU A 167 -19.96 -9.09 -23.59
N MET A 168 -20.51 -9.16 -22.37
CA MET A 168 -21.81 -9.78 -22.14
C MET A 168 -22.88 -8.95 -22.87
N PRO A 169 -23.74 -9.56 -23.71
CA PRO A 169 -24.80 -8.83 -24.40
C PRO A 169 -25.73 -8.16 -23.39
N THR A 170 -25.98 -6.87 -23.59
CA THR A 170 -26.89 -6.09 -22.76
C THR A 170 -28.32 -6.58 -22.98
N LEU A 171 -28.92 -7.15 -21.93
CA LEU A 171 -30.34 -7.52 -21.92
C LEU A 171 -31.18 -6.25 -22.07
N LYS A 172 -31.77 -6.05 -23.26
CA LYS A 172 -32.82 -5.05 -23.47
C LYS A 172 -34.00 -5.39 -22.57
N LYS A 173 -34.36 -4.48 -21.66
CA LYS A 173 -35.63 -4.55 -20.94
C LYS A 173 -36.76 -4.29 -21.93
N THR A 174 -37.50 -5.33 -22.28
CA THR A 174 -38.79 -5.20 -22.95
C THR A 174 -39.78 -4.68 -21.92
N THR A 175 -40.24 -3.44 -22.10
CA THR A 175 -41.49 -2.94 -21.53
C THR A 175 -42.69 -3.57 -22.22
#